data_AF-V6ARK7-F1
#
_entry.id   AF-V6ARK7-F1
#
_cell.length_a   1.000
_cell.length_b   1.000
_cell.length_c   1.000
_cell.angle_alpha   90.00
_cell.angle_beta   90.00
_cell.angle_gamma   90.00
#
_symmetry.space_group_name_H-M   'P 1'
#
loop_
_entity.id
_entity.type
_entity.pdbx_description
1 polymer ?
#
loop_
_entity_poly.entity_id
_entity_poly.type
_entity_poly.pdbx_seq_one_letter_code
_entity_poly.pdbx_strand_id
1 'polypeptide(L)'
;MEKSKLEKKFTSMIDTFRQEYEKLSPEEKRYCGPAESLSKLCQIYIITCKDYELYLVIKTSFPDLPDKLVKVIEVTPKNFEKQLEDFSNQDIWKREIEGEFGKTRTYDFFLPQIVEFGRKMRQRSLELQSKLTGFWGNSLAFWDFAGSIDDIDLDAKAKFTIQVCKNSFTRLQAQTTNDDVQPSTFAPKTGWGAYFYPFILIGEFKKTFMGQLSGGDHLHLDDTVYDGKFDHIHLIVNRDGLVGLDTEEGTKANNVINTIFGTALLLGLNCYANRLHELATVFVKDRLFVHSWQIAGLRTVPYDYRSRYVKLDVLRRLSVPIEVLTEILQTAEKIWQGKFAGELRLLLESYTHAQNNELLQSFNTSWLVIEKYLRQKWDKKLQSDGMRKQLKNWDLGRILDVLKTDDDITADDFHKMDELRETRNIVFHGKDEIDVKKSIECFEAALTIIRNETEVSKKFDSSQFETIDV
;
A
#
# COMPACT_ATOMS: atom_id res chain seq x y z
N MET A 1 -31.65 -13.86 26.22
CA MET A 1 -31.49 -15.33 26.25
C MET A 1 -30.36 -15.74 27.20
N GLU A 2 -30.50 -16.86 27.93
CA GLU A 2 -29.42 -17.40 28.77
C GLU A 2 -28.26 -17.97 27.94
N LYS A 3 -27.03 -17.77 28.41
CA LYS A 3 -25.79 -18.28 27.79
C LYS A 3 -25.87 -19.76 27.39
N SER A 4 -26.37 -20.60 28.30
CA SER A 4 -26.52 -22.05 28.09
C SER A 4 -27.44 -22.40 26.92
N LYS A 5 -28.49 -21.61 26.67
CA LYS A 5 -29.42 -21.81 25.56
C LYS A 5 -28.76 -21.47 24.22
N LEU A 6 -27.93 -20.42 24.18
CA LEU A 6 -27.18 -20.02 22.98
C LEU A 6 -26.12 -21.07 22.61
N GLU A 7 -25.39 -21.59 23.59
CA GLU A 7 -24.40 -22.66 23.40
C GLU A 7 -25.04 -23.92 22.82
N LYS A 8 -26.16 -24.36 23.39
CA LYS A 8 -26.95 -25.50 22.88
C LYS A 8 -27.44 -25.27 21.44
N LYS A 9 -27.95 -24.08 21.13
CA LYS A 9 -28.44 -23.73 19.79
C LYS A 9 -27.35 -23.83 18.72
N PHE A 10 -26.18 -23.24 18.96
CA PHE A 10 -25.07 -23.32 18.00
C PHE A 10 -24.46 -24.73 17.94
N THR A 11 -24.49 -25.49 19.03
CA THR A 11 -24.08 -26.90 19.01
C THR A 11 -25.02 -27.72 18.12
N SER A 12 -26.33 -27.53 18.24
CA SER A 12 -27.35 -28.13 17.36
C SER A 12 -27.12 -27.76 15.90
N MET A 13 -26.84 -26.49 15.61
CA MET A 13 -26.53 -26.03 14.26
C MET A 13 -25.33 -26.76 13.64
N ILE A 14 -24.24 -26.95 14.41
CA ILE A 14 -23.07 -27.72 13.95
C ILE A 14 -23.46 -29.17 13.65
N ASP A 15 -24.25 -29.79 14.51
CA ASP A 15 -24.73 -31.16 14.33
C ASP A 15 -25.62 -31.31 13.10
N THR A 16 -26.59 -30.42 12.93
CA THR A 16 -27.47 -30.37 11.75
C THR A 16 -26.65 -30.20 10.48
N PHE A 17 -25.70 -29.25 10.46
CA PHE A 17 -24.83 -29.05 9.30
C PHE A 17 -24.07 -30.33 8.96
N ARG A 18 -23.43 -30.97 9.95
CA ARG A 18 -22.62 -32.17 9.70
C ARG A 18 -23.45 -33.35 9.22
N GLN A 19 -24.64 -33.54 9.78
CA GLN A 19 -25.57 -34.59 9.33
C GLN A 19 -25.97 -34.37 7.86
N GLU A 20 -26.24 -33.14 7.45
CA GLU A 20 -26.57 -32.83 6.06
C GLU A 20 -25.34 -32.86 5.13
N TYR A 21 -24.18 -32.43 5.62
CA TYR A 21 -22.90 -32.47 4.90
C TYR A 21 -22.50 -33.90 4.53
N GLU A 22 -22.73 -34.87 5.41
CA GLU A 22 -22.43 -36.28 5.11
C GLU A 22 -23.30 -36.88 4.00
N LYS A 23 -24.44 -36.26 3.68
CA LYS A 23 -25.29 -36.67 2.55
C LYS A 23 -24.79 -36.15 1.21
N LEU A 24 -23.82 -35.22 1.20
CA LEU A 24 -23.22 -34.69 -0.02
C LEU A 24 -22.26 -35.71 -0.64
N SER A 25 -22.25 -35.78 -1.97
CA SER A 25 -21.25 -36.52 -2.73
C SER A 25 -19.84 -35.94 -2.52
N PRO A 26 -18.77 -36.72 -2.76
CA PRO A 26 -17.40 -36.22 -2.66
C PRO A 26 -17.11 -35.00 -3.54
N GLU A 27 -17.81 -34.86 -4.67
CA GLU A 27 -17.67 -33.71 -5.56
C GLU A 27 -18.38 -32.48 -5.00
N GLU A 28 -19.64 -32.60 -4.56
CA GLU A 28 -20.38 -31.50 -3.90
C GLU A 28 -19.65 -30.98 -2.66
N LYS A 29 -19.04 -31.88 -1.87
CA LYS A 29 -18.24 -31.52 -0.69
C LYS A 29 -17.09 -30.56 -1.02
N ARG A 30 -16.52 -30.61 -2.23
CA ARG A 30 -15.45 -29.69 -2.69
C ARG A 30 -15.95 -28.26 -2.93
N TYR A 31 -17.26 -28.08 -3.11
CA TYR A 31 -17.88 -26.77 -3.35
C TYR A 31 -18.50 -26.15 -2.10
N CYS A 32 -18.49 -26.88 -0.98
CA CYS A 32 -18.74 -26.24 0.30
C CYS A 32 -17.54 -25.38 0.68
N GLY A 33 -17.74 -24.07 0.53
CA GLY A 33 -16.80 -23.04 0.92
C GLY A 33 -16.25 -23.32 2.33
N PRO A 34 -14.93 -23.32 2.53
CA PRO A 34 -14.33 -23.67 3.81
C PRO A 34 -14.75 -22.76 4.97
N ALA A 35 -15.07 -21.50 4.67
CA ALA A 35 -15.54 -20.51 5.62
C ALA A 35 -16.98 -20.79 6.12
N GLU A 36 -17.82 -21.42 5.30
CA GLU A 36 -19.20 -21.78 5.69
C GLU A 36 -19.29 -23.21 6.26
N SER A 37 -18.20 -23.96 6.17
CA SER A 37 -18.15 -25.33 6.66
C SER A 37 -18.07 -25.39 8.18
N LEU A 38 -19.10 -25.99 8.80
CA LEU A 38 -19.07 -26.43 10.20
C LEU A 38 -18.52 -27.86 10.34
N SER A 39 -17.71 -28.33 9.38
CA SER A 39 -17.02 -29.63 9.44
C SER A 39 -16.04 -29.72 10.62
N LYS A 40 -15.46 -30.90 10.86
CA LYS A 40 -14.44 -31.08 11.89
C LYS A 40 -13.09 -30.52 11.39
N LEU A 41 -12.35 -29.73 12.17
CA LEU A 41 -12.62 -29.22 13.52
C LEU A 41 -13.38 -27.89 13.49
N CYS A 42 -14.31 -27.67 14.42
CA CYS A 42 -15.07 -26.41 14.51
C CYS A 42 -15.21 -25.96 15.96
N GLN A 43 -14.82 -24.71 16.24
CA GLN A 43 -15.16 -24.01 17.48
C GLN A 43 -15.88 -22.70 17.14
N ILE A 44 -16.76 -22.25 18.03
CA ILE A 44 -17.57 -21.05 17.86
C ILE A 44 -17.44 -20.15 19.09
N TYR A 45 -17.04 -18.91 18.88
CA TYR A 45 -17.04 -17.86 19.90
C TYR A 45 -18.15 -16.87 19.57
N ILE A 46 -18.99 -16.55 20.55
CA ILE A 46 -20.14 -15.67 20.35
C ILE A 46 -20.00 -14.49 21.29
N ILE A 47 -19.71 -13.33 20.72
CA ILE A 47 -19.74 -12.07 21.46
C ILE A 47 -21.14 -11.48 21.32
N THR A 48 -21.76 -11.10 22.43
CA THR A 48 -23.13 -10.58 22.41
C THR A 48 -23.31 -9.39 23.33
N CYS A 49 -24.04 -8.38 22.85
CA CYS A 49 -24.60 -7.31 23.66
C CYS A 49 -26.13 -7.47 23.69
N LYS A 50 -26.66 -8.01 24.79
CA LYS A 50 -28.10 -8.27 24.94
C LYS A 50 -28.94 -7.00 24.84
N ASP A 51 -28.46 -5.90 25.44
CA ASP A 51 -29.18 -4.63 25.48
C ASP A 51 -29.39 -4.02 24.08
N TYR A 52 -28.55 -4.40 23.12
CA TYR A 52 -28.63 -3.94 21.73
C TYR A 52 -29.04 -5.06 20.77
N GLU A 53 -29.29 -6.27 21.27
CA GLU A 53 -29.53 -7.47 20.46
C GLU A 53 -28.49 -7.67 19.34
N LEU A 54 -27.22 -7.39 19.65
CA LEU A 54 -26.11 -7.55 18.71
C LEU A 54 -25.31 -8.82 19.02
N TYR A 55 -24.92 -9.53 17.98
CA TYR A 55 -24.12 -10.76 18.06
C TYR A 55 -23.02 -10.75 17.00
N LEU A 56 -21.79 -11.04 17.41
CA LEU A 56 -20.69 -11.40 16.53
C LEU A 56 -20.30 -12.85 16.83
N VAL A 57 -20.48 -13.72 15.85
CA VAL A 57 -20.12 -15.13 15.92
C VAL A 57 -18.86 -15.35 15.12
N ILE A 58 -17.87 -15.97 15.75
CA ILE A 58 -16.56 -16.24 15.18
C ILE A 58 -16.38 -17.75 15.17
N LYS A 59 -16.26 -18.34 13.99
CA LYS A 59 -15.93 -19.75 13.80
C LYS A 59 -14.43 -19.90 13.65
N THR A 60 -13.83 -20.84 14.36
CA THR A 60 -12.41 -21.22 14.24
C THR A 60 -12.25 -22.72 14.00
N SER A 61 -11.07 -23.16 13.59
CA SER A 61 -10.71 -24.58 13.42
C SER A 61 -9.34 -24.90 14.04
N PHE A 62 -9.14 -24.55 15.31
CA PHE A 62 -7.88 -24.78 16.02
C PHE A 62 -7.70 -26.26 16.37
N PRO A 63 -6.54 -26.88 16.05
CA PRO A 63 -6.31 -28.32 16.24
C PRO A 63 -6.16 -28.75 17.71
N ASP A 64 -5.73 -27.83 18.57
CA ASP A 64 -5.49 -28.07 19.99
C ASP A 64 -6.72 -27.78 20.88
N LEU A 65 -7.81 -27.29 20.30
CA LEU A 65 -9.05 -27.03 21.02
C LEU A 65 -10.10 -28.13 20.78
N PRO A 66 -10.98 -28.41 21.75
CA PRO A 66 -12.05 -29.37 21.58
C PRO A 66 -12.95 -29.03 20.38
N ASP A 67 -13.31 -30.04 19.60
CA ASP A 67 -14.33 -29.92 18.57
C ASP A 67 -15.69 -29.57 19.19
N LYS A 68 -16.47 -28.73 18.51
CA LYS A 68 -17.74 -28.14 18.96
C LYS A 68 -17.64 -27.30 20.24
N LEU A 69 -16.46 -26.77 20.57
CA LEU A 69 -16.37 -25.76 21.63
C LEU A 69 -17.22 -24.55 21.24
N VAL A 70 -18.30 -24.27 21.98
CA VAL A 70 -19.09 -23.04 21.84
C VAL A 70 -18.88 -22.20 23.10
N LYS A 71 -18.35 -20.98 22.95
CA LYS A 71 -18.09 -20.07 24.06
C LYS A 71 -18.84 -18.76 23.86
N VAL A 72 -19.70 -18.39 24.82
CA VAL A 72 -20.39 -17.09 24.80
C VAL A 72 -19.69 -16.09 25.71
N ILE A 73 -19.47 -14.89 25.16
CA ILE A 73 -18.86 -13.72 25.78
C ILE A 73 -19.91 -12.60 25.79
N GLU A 74 -20.36 -12.25 26.98
CA GLU A 74 -21.33 -11.17 27.15
C GLU A 74 -20.60 -9.84 27.37
N VAL A 75 -20.90 -8.87 26.52
CA VAL A 75 -20.42 -7.49 26.65
C VAL A 75 -21.58 -6.57 27.03
N THR A 76 -21.26 -5.51 27.77
CA THR A 76 -22.24 -4.55 28.28
C THR A 76 -22.04 -3.19 27.61
N PRO A 77 -23.10 -2.41 27.32
CA PRO A 77 -22.96 -1.08 26.74
C PRO A 77 -22.03 -0.13 27.51
N LYS A 78 -21.92 -0.33 28.83
CA LYS A 78 -21.09 0.52 29.69
C LYS A 78 -19.59 0.25 29.54
N ASN A 79 -19.20 -1.01 29.31
CA ASN A 79 -17.81 -1.45 29.38
C ASN A 79 -17.35 -2.23 28.14
N PHE A 80 -18.13 -2.24 27.05
CA PHE A 80 -17.85 -3.10 25.90
C PHE A 80 -16.47 -2.88 25.32
N GLU A 81 -15.97 -1.64 25.30
CA GLU A 81 -14.65 -1.30 24.76
C GLU A 81 -13.54 -2.10 25.43
N LYS A 82 -13.43 -2.01 26.76
CA LYS A 82 -12.47 -2.79 27.54
C LYS A 82 -12.72 -4.29 27.41
N GLN A 83 -13.97 -4.73 27.41
CA GLN A 83 -14.29 -6.16 27.29
C GLN A 83 -13.88 -6.75 25.94
N LEU A 84 -14.06 -5.99 24.85
CA LEU A 84 -13.62 -6.37 23.51
C LEU A 84 -12.10 -6.32 23.39
N GLU A 85 -11.43 -5.33 23.98
CA GLU A 85 -9.97 -5.23 24.04
C GLU A 85 -9.36 -6.43 24.78
N ASP A 86 -9.84 -6.69 26.00
CA ASP A 86 -9.43 -7.84 26.84
C ASP A 86 -9.67 -9.16 26.11
N PHE A 87 -10.81 -9.28 25.42
CA PHE A 87 -11.11 -10.45 24.60
C PHE A 87 -10.13 -10.58 23.44
N SER A 88 -9.80 -9.48 22.76
CA SER A 88 -8.89 -9.49 21.61
C SER A 88 -7.44 -9.81 21.96
N ASN A 89 -7.03 -9.49 23.19
CA ASN A 89 -5.67 -9.73 23.69
C ASN A 89 -5.43 -11.16 24.19
N GLN A 90 -6.46 -12.03 24.18
CA GLN A 90 -6.31 -13.44 24.57
C GLN A 90 -5.33 -14.17 23.64
N ASP A 91 -4.49 -15.04 24.20
CA ASP A 91 -3.44 -15.74 23.44
C ASP A 91 -3.97 -16.64 22.33
N ILE A 92 -5.25 -17.02 22.38
CA ILE A 92 -5.87 -17.81 21.31
C ILE A 92 -5.88 -17.05 19.98
N TRP A 93 -6.01 -15.72 20.03
CA TRP A 93 -6.07 -14.88 18.83
C TRP A 93 -4.68 -14.60 18.28
N LYS A 94 -3.61 -14.75 19.08
CA LYS A 94 -2.23 -14.57 18.63
C LYS A 94 -1.68 -15.77 17.86
N ARG A 95 -2.47 -16.84 17.71
CA ARG A 95 -2.09 -18.09 17.03
C ARG A 95 -2.03 -17.91 15.52
N GLU A 96 -1.11 -18.61 14.89
CA GLU A 96 -1.07 -18.74 13.43
C GLU A 96 -2.13 -19.72 12.93
N ILE A 97 -2.77 -19.37 11.83
CA ILE A 97 -3.70 -20.21 11.08
C ILE A 97 -3.17 -20.37 9.65
N GLU A 98 -3.47 -21.52 9.05
CA GLU A 98 -3.20 -21.77 7.64
C GLU A 98 -4.36 -21.22 6.81
N GLY A 99 -4.07 -20.28 5.91
CA GLY A 99 -4.98 -19.70 4.94
C GLY A 99 -4.58 -20.03 3.50
N GLU A 100 -5.38 -19.58 2.54
CA GLU A 100 -5.13 -19.81 1.11
C GLU A 100 -3.79 -19.23 0.62
N PHE A 101 -3.27 -18.22 1.32
CA PHE A 101 -2.02 -17.53 0.99
C PHE A 101 -0.86 -17.87 1.96
N GLY A 102 -0.99 -18.94 2.74
CA GLY A 102 0.02 -19.40 3.70
C GLY A 102 -0.35 -19.15 5.18
N LYS A 103 0.65 -19.18 6.06
CA LYS A 103 0.45 -18.97 7.50
C LYS A 103 0.30 -17.50 7.82
N THR A 104 -0.67 -17.18 8.68
CA THR A 104 -0.96 -15.81 9.11
C THR A 104 -1.52 -15.81 10.53
N ARG A 105 -1.42 -14.71 11.28
CA ARG A 105 -1.93 -14.65 12.65
C ARG A 105 -3.45 -14.45 12.64
N THR A 106 -4.15 -15.19 13.48
CA THR A 106 -5.61 -15.09 13.62
C THR A 106 -6.02 -13.65 13.96
N TYR A 107 -5.22 -12.99 14.82
CA TYR A 107 -5.43 -11.63 15.31
C TYR A 107 -5.63 -10.62 14.18
N ASP A 108 -4.86 -10.75 13.09
CA ASP A 108 -4.85 -9.78 11.98
C ASP A 108 -6.21 -9.76 11.25
N PHE A 109 -6.91 -10.89 11.18
CA PHE A 109 -8.26 -10.99 10.58
C PHE A 109 -9.38 -10.73 11.57
N PHE A 110 -9.17 -11.14 12.81
CA PHE A 110 -10.17 -11.10 13.86
C PHE A 110 -10.35 -9.69 14.41
N LEU A 111 -9.26 -8.95 14.61
CA LEU A 111 -9.29 -7.62 15.20
C LEU A 111 -10.19 -6.63 14.42
N PRO A 112 -10.12 -6.53 13.08
CA PRO A 112 -11.02 -5.67 12.32
C PRO A 112 -12.52 -5.98 12.54
N GLN A 113 -12.89 -7.25 12.71
CA GLN A 113 -14.28 -7.66 12.94
C GLN A 113 -14.77 -7.26 14.33
N ILE A 114 -13.91 -7.37 15.33
CA ILE A 114 -14.19 -6.91 16.69
C ILE A 114 -14.35 -5.41 16.75
N VAL A 115 -13.47 -4.69 16.05
CA VAL A 115 -13.54 -3.23 15.93
C VAL A 115 -14.85 -2.81 15.28
N GLU A 116 -15.25 -3.45 14.18
CA GLU A 116 -16.52 -3.14 13.51
C GLU A 116 -17.73 -3.46 14.39
N PHE A 117 -17.71 -4.59 15.11
CA PHE A 117 -18.75 -4.91 16.08
C PHE A 117 -18.86 -3.85 17.19
N GLY A 118 -17.73 -3.40 17.75
CA GLY A 118 -17.72 -2.34 18.74
C GLY A 118 -18.17 -0.97 18.17
N ARG A 119 -17.88 -0.66 16.90
CA ARG A 119 -18.44 0.52 16.21
C ARG A 119 -19.96 0.47 16.14
N LYS A 120 -20.54 -0.68 15.76
CA LYS A 120 -21.99 -0.89 15.74
C LYS A 120 -22.61 -0.67 17.13
N MET A 121 -21.96 -1.22 18.18
CA MET A 121 -22.37 -0.98 19.56
C MET A 121 -22.34 0.50 19.94
N ARG A 122 -21.30 1.24 19.53
CA ARG A 122 -21.17 2.67 19.82
C ARG A 122 -22.23 3.51 19.11
N GLN A 123 -22.48 3.23 17.83
CA GLN A 123 -23.44 3.97 17.01
C GLN A 123 -24.90 3.67 17.38
N ARG A 124 -25.17 2.60 18.13
CA ARG A 124 -26.52 2.08 18.41
C ARG A 124 -27.33 1.86 17.12
N SER A 125 -26.66 1.66 16.00
CA SER A 125 -27.32 1.45 14.71
C SER A 125 -27.94 0.06 14.72
N LEU A 126 -29.28 0.03 14.77
CA LEU A 126 -30.09 -1.18 14.62
C LEU A 126 -30.48 -1.44 13.15
N GLU A 127 -30.02 -0.59 12.21
CA GLU A 127 -30.25 -0.77 10.77
C GLU A 127 -29.32 -1.85 10.21
N LEU A 128 -29.54 -3.10 10.61
CA LEU A 128 -28.89 -4.26 10.01
C LEU A 128 -29.93 -5.31 9.68
N GLN A 129 -30.17 -5.47 8.37
CA GLN A 129 -30.50 -6.79 7.85
C GLN A 129 -29.34 -7.73 8.22
N SER A 130 -29.64 -8.96 8.64
CA SER A 130 -28.64 -10.00 8.85
C SER A 130 -27.74 -10.10 7.61
N LYS A 131 -26.56 -9.51 7.64
CA LYS A 131 -25.57 -9.64 6.58
C LYS A 131 -24.59 -10.70 7.02
N LEU A 132 -24.32 -11.65 6.14
CA LEU A 132 -23.20 -12.56 6.31
C LEU A 132 -21.96 -11.79 5.86
N THR A 133 -21.17 -11.24 6.78
CA THR A 133 -19.91 -10.57 6.42
C THR A 133 -18.70 -11.33 6.94
N GLY A 134 -17.97 -12.01 6.04
CA GLY A 134 -16.62 -12.50 6.32
C GLY A 134 -16.22 -13.80 5.63
N PHE A 135 -15.25 -13.72 4.70
CA PHE A 135 -14.57 -14.86 4.08
C PHE A 135 -13.05 -14.66 4.19
N TRP A 136 -12.33 -15.57 4.85
CA TRP A 136 -10.88 -15.81 4.66
C TRP A 136 -10.49 -17.22 5.16
N GLY A 137 -10.33 -18.17 4.24
CA GLY A 137 -9.73 -19.49 4.47
C GLY A 137 -10.55 -20.53 5.25
N ASN A 138 -10.00 -21.74 5.39
CA ASN A 138 -10.65 -22.89 6.04
C ASN A 138 -10.83 -22.73 7.55
N SER A 139 -10.07 -21.83 8.16
CA SER A 139 -9.79 -21.85 9.59
C SER A 139 -10.51 -20.77 10.38
N LEU A 140 -11.10 -19.76 9.74
CA LEU A 140 -11.71 -18.60 10.41
C LEU A 140 -12.90 -18.03 9.61
N ALA A 141 -14.04 -17.81 10.26
CA ALA A 141 -15.21 -17.17 9.65
C ALA A 141 -15.98 -16.32 10.65
N PHE A 142 -16.76 -15.36 10.16
CA PHE A 142 -17.49 -14.39 10.98
C PHE A 142 -18.94 -14.25 10.52
N TRP A 143 -19.85 -14.13 11.49
CA TRP A 143 -21.25 -13.80 11.26
C TRP A 143 -21.71 -12.72 12.23
N ASP A 144 -22.30 -11.65 11.70
CA ASP A 144 -22.88 -10.58 12.48
C ASP A 144 -24.42 -10.63 12.40
N PHE A 145 -25.07 -10.54 13.56
CA PHE A 145 -26.52 -10.55 13.68
C PHE A 145 -26.97 -9.35 14.52
N ALA A 146 -28.08 -8.75 14.10
CA ALA A 146 -28.83 -7.75 14.85
C ALA A 146 -30.27 -8.25 15.04
N GLY A 147 -30.84 -7.98 16.20
CA GLY A 147 -32.18 -8.44 16.60
C GLY A 147 -32.16 -9.76 17.36
N SER A 148 -33.34 -10.23 17.74
CA SER A 148 -33.51 -11.48 18.50
C SER A 148 -32.93 -12.69 17.77
N ILE A 149 -31.86 -13.28 18.33
CA ILE A 149 -31.29 -14.57 17.89
C ILE A 149 -32.29 -15.73 18.08
N ASP A 150 -33.36 -15.51 18.85
CA ASP A 150 -34.44 -16.49 18.98
C ASP A 150 -35.31 -16.59 17.72
N ASP A 151 -35.33 -15.54 16.90
CA ASP A 151 -36.10 -15.47 15.66
C ASP A 151 -35.36 -16.13 14.48
N ILE A 152 -34.09 -16.48 14.69
CA ILE A 152 -33.23 -17.13 13.70
C ILE A 152 -33.28 -18.64 13.93
N ASP A 153 -33.83 -19.36 12.96
CA ASP A 153 -33.73 -20.82 12.88
C ASP A 153 -32.33 -21.21 12.37
N LEU A 154 -31.41 -21.43 13.30
CA LEU A 154 -30.03 -21.80 13.01
C LEU A 154 -29.91 -23.16 12.33
N ASP A 155 -30.80 -24.11 12.64
CA ASP A 155 -30.80 -25.42 11.99
C ASP A 155 -31.28 -25.33 10.54
N ALA A 156 -32.30 -24.51 10.27
CA ALA A 156 -32.68 -24.17 8.89
C ALA A 156 -31.55 -23.42 8.16
N LYS A 157 -30.81 -22.54 8.85
CA LYS A 157 -29.65 -21.86 8.26
C LYS A 157 -28.54 -22.84 7.90
N ALA A 158 -28.23 -23.81 8.76
CA ALA A 158 -27.27 -24.87 8.46
C ALA A 158 -27.68 -25.68 7.21
N LYS A 159 -28.96 -26.05 7.10
CA LYS A 159 -29.50 -26.72 5.91
C LYS A 159 -29.40 -25.85 4.65
N PHE A 160 -29.69 -24.55 4.79
CA PHE A 160 -29.58 -23.60 3.70
C PHE A 160 -28.13 -23.47 3.20
N THR A 161 -27.14 -23.43 4.09
CA THR A 161 -25.71 -23.42 3.70
C THR A 161 -25.36 -24.64 2.85
N ILE A 162 -25.83 -25.84 3.23
CA ILE A 162 -25.64 -27.05 2.42
C ILE A 162 -26.32 -26.93 1.06
N GLN A 163 -27.52 -26.35 1.01
CA GLN A 163 -28.21 -26.11 -0.25
C GLN A 163 -27.47 -25.10 -1.14
N VAL A 164 -26.82 -24.09 -0.57
CA VAL A 164 -25.94 -23.17 -1.31
C VAL A 164 -24.76 -23.91 -1.91
N CYS A 165 -24.10 -24.83 -1.17
CA CYS A 165 -23.04 -25.66 -1.75
C CYS A 165 -23.51 -26.43 -2.99
N LYS A 166 -24.69 -27.06 -2.90
CA LYS A 166 -25.30 -27.81 -4.01
C LYS A 166 -25.56 -26.90 -5.21
N ASN A 167 -26.15 -25.73 -4.97
CA ASN A 167 -26.46 -24.77 -6.03
C ASN A 167 -25.18 -24.20 -6.67
N SER A 168 -24.13 -23.95 -5.90
CA SER A 168 -22.82 -23.49 -6.40
C SER A 168 -22.16 -24.54 -7.29
N PHE A 169 -22.23 -25.82 -6.90
CA PHE A 169 -21.81 -26.93 -7.76
C PHE A 169 -22.59 -26.94 -9.09
N THR A 170 -23.91 -26.78 -9.05
CA THR A 170 -24.76 -26.72 -10.25
C THR A 170 -24.48 -25.48 -11.14
N ARG A 171 -24.19 -24.32 -10.54
CA ARG A 171 -23.90 -23.08 -11.28
C ARG A 171 -22.54 -23.10 -11.97
N LEU A 172 -21.52 -23.67 -11.33
CA LEU A 172 -20.20 -23.83 -11.95
C LEU A 172 -20.21 -24.82 -13.11
N GLN A 173 -21.14 -25.77 -13.11
CA GLN A 173 -21.43 -26.58 -14.30
C GLN A 173 -22.11 -25.79 -15.43
N ALA A 174 -22.60 -24.56 -15.17
CA ALA A 174 -23.55 -23.87 -16.05
C ALA A 174 -23.13 -22.48 -16.58
N GLN A 175 -22.02 -21.85 -16.15
CA GLN A 175 -21.73 -20.45 -16.54
C GLN A 175 -20.30 -20.14 -17.02
N THR A 176 -20.27 -19.49 -18.19
CA THR A 176 -19.20 -18.76 -18.87
C THR A 176 -19.70 -17.32 -19.15
N THR A 177 -18.97 -16.28 -18.70
CA THR A 177 -18.94 -14.83 -19.13
C THR A 177 -20.25 -14.01 -19.12
N ASN A 178 -20.34 -12.70 -18.86
CA ASN A 178 -19.47 -11.55 -18.52
C ASN A 178 -20.43 -10.40 -18.06
N ASP A 179 -19.97 -9.44 -17.26
CA ASP A 179 -20.67 -8.17 -16.95
C ASP A 179 -19.72 -6.97 -17.15
N ASP A 180 -20.27 -5.82 -17.55
CA ASP A 180 -19.52 -4.55 -17.74
C ASP A 180 -20.37 -3.34 -17.27
N VAL A 181 -19.75 -2.38 -16.57
CA VAL A 181 -20.42 -1.18 -16.00
C VAL A 181 -19.57 0.09 -16.19
N GLN A 182 -20.22 1.20 -16.56
CA GLN A 182 -19.60 2.53 -16.82
C GLN A 182 -19.64 3.52 -15.62
N PRO A 183 -18.75 4.55 -15.58
CA PRO A 183 -18.69 5.52 -14.48
C PRO A 183 -19.24 6.94 -14.80
N SER A 184 -19.55 7.68 -13.72
CA SER A 184 -20.15 9.03 -13.69
C SER A 184 -19.16 10.17 -13.36
N THR A 185 -19.51 11.42 -13.69
CA THR A 185 -18.69 12.64 -13.55
C THR A 185 -19.04 13.51 -12.32
N PHE A 186 -18.04 14.19 -11.71
CA PHE A 186 -18.21 15.17 -10.61
C PHE A 186 -17.18 16.33 -10.66
N ALA A 187 -17.46 17.39 -9.87
CA ALA A 187 -17.05 18.81 -10.00
C ALA A 187 -15.72 19.26 -9.30
N PRO A 188 -15.48 20.54 -8.94
CA PRO A 188 -14.28 21.31 -9.34
C PRO A 188 -13.02 21.07 -8.49
N LYS A 189 -11.84 21.13 -9.14
CA LYS A 189 -10.49 20.87 -8.61
C LYS A 189 -9.86 22.11 -7.95
N THR A 190 -8.97 21.95 -6.96
CA THR A 190 -8.11 23.06 -6.46
C THR A 190 -6.61 22.74 -6.40
N GLY A 191 -6.15 21.57 -6.86
CA GLY A 191 -4.72 21.25 -6.83
C GLY A 191 -4.39 19.83 -7.33
N TRP A 192 -3.12 19.46 -7.20
CA TRP A 192 -2.60 18.14 -7.58
C TRP A 192 -1.80 17.49 -6.45
N GLY A 193 -1.87 16.16 -6.33
CA GLY A 193 -1.11 15.42 -5.33
C GLY A 193 -0.80 13.98 -5.73
N ALA A 194 0.15 13.37 -5.02
CA ALA A 194 0.54 11.98 -5.19
C ALA A 194 1.04 11.39 -3.87
N TYR A 195 0.87 10.07 -3.71
CA TYR A 195 1.48 9.35 -2.59
C TYR A 195 2.95 9.06 -2.88
N PHE A 196 3.79 9.08 -1.83
CA PHE A 196 5.04 8.33 -1.83
C PHE A 196 4.77 6.86 -2.22
N TYR A 197 5.66 6.28 -3.00
CA TYR A 197 5.65 4.85 -3.30
C TYR A 197 7.08 4.33 -3.25
N PRO A 198 7.39 3.24 -2.52
CA PRO A 198 6.47 2.48 -1.66
C PRO A 198 5.83 3.38 -0.60
N PHE A 199 4.64 2.99 -0.11
CA PHE A 199 3.89 3.84 0.80
C PHE A 199 4.67 4.04 2.10
N ILE A 200 4.62 5.27 2.62
CA ILE A 200 5.23 5.61 3.90
C ILE A 200 4.16 6.04 4.90
N LEU A 201 4.55 6.03 6.16
CA LEU A 201 3.79 6.55 7.28
C LEU A 201 4.73 7.45 8.08
N ILE A 202 4.35 8.71 8.27
CA ILE A 202 5.25 9.76 8.74
C ILE A 202 4.99 10.06 10.22
N GLY A 203 6.03 10.03 11.04
CA GLY A 203 5.98 10.25 12.49
C GLY A 203 5.50 9.02 13.27
N GLU A 204 5.22 9.21 14.57
CA GLU A 204 4.73 8.11 15.41
C GLU A 204 3.30 7.73 15.04
N PHE A 205 3.08 6.44 14.77
CA PHE A 205 1.76 5.87 14.62
C PHE A 205 1.63 4.66 15.54
N LYS A 206 0.76 4.78 16.54
CA LYS A 206 0.42 3.67 17.44
C LYS A 206 -1.04 3.33 17.21
N LYS A 207 -1.29 2.18 16.58
CA LYS A 207 -2.63 1.61 16.53
C LYS A 207 -3.09 1.34 17.96
N THR A 208 -4.20 1.93 18.36
CA THR A 208 -4.83 1.60 19.65
C THR A 208 -6.17 0.95 19.35
N PHE A 209 -6.56 -0.05 20.13
CA PHE A 209 -7.87 -0.68 19.96
C PHE A 209 -9.00 0.37 19.98
N MET A 210 -8.88 1.36 20.86
CA MET A 210 -9.80 2.49 20.98
C MET A 210 -9.81 3.42 19.77
N GLY A 211 -8.66 3.68 19.16
CA GLY A 211 -8.55 4.45 17.94
C GLY A 211 -9.10 3.71 16.72
N GLN A 212 -8.93 2.38 16.66
CA GLN A 212 -9.61 1.55 15.66
C GLN A 212 -11.14 1.58 15.89
N LEU A 213 -11.62 1.38 17.11
CA LEU A 213 -13.05 1.42 17.47
C LEU A 213 -13.73 2.74 17.14
N SER A 214 -13.06 3.87 17.31
CA SER A 214 -13.64 5.18 17.00
C SER A 214 -13.63 5.50 15.50
N GLY A 215 -12.94 4.70 14.68
CA GLY A 215 -12.55 5.14 13.33
C GLY A 215 -11.39 6.13 13.32
N GLY A 216 -10.90 6.51 14.50
CA GLY A 216 -9.85 7.49 14.73
C GLY A 216 -8.52 7.16 14.10
N ASP A 217 -8.13 5.88 14.04
CA ASP A 217 -6.85 5.50 13.46
C ASP A 217 -6.75 5.84 11.96
N HIS A 218 -7.88 5.89 11.24
CA HIS A 218 -7.93 6.42 9.87
C HIS A 218 -8.07 7.95 9.82
N LEU A 219 -8.72 8.56 10.83
CA LEU A 219 -8.82 10.01 10.99
C LEU A 219 -7.46 10.69 11.27
N HIS A 220 -6.42 9.91 11.57
CA HIS A 220 -5.06 10.43 11.74
C HIS A 220 -4.19 10.24 10.49
N LEU A 221 -4.65 9.47 9.50
CA LEU A 221 -3.89 9.29 8.25
C LEU A 221 -3.98 10.52 7.35
N ASP A 222 -5.08 11.27 7.41
CA ASP A 222 -5.24 12.58 6.77
C ASP A 222 -4.72 13.74 7.63
N ASP A 223 -4.17 13.47 8.82
CA ASP A 223 -3.52 14.51 9.60
C ASP A 223 -2.38 15.12 8.78
N THR A 224 -2.41 16.43 8.64
CA THR A 224 -1.33 17.18 8.05
C THR A 224 -0.11 17.15 8.98
N VAL A 225 0.98 16.55 8.50
CA VAL A 225 2.27 16.49 9.22
C VAL A 225 3.24 17.57 8.75
N TYR A 226 2.98 18.17 7.59
CA TYR A 226 3.70 19.32 7.09
C TYR A 226 2.74 20.25 6.34
N ASP A 227 2.79 21.53 6.68
CA ASP A 227 2.07 22.60 6.02
C ASP A 227 3.06 23.76 5.82
N GLY A 228 3.41 24.04 4.56
CA GLY A 228 4.44 25.02 4.25
C GLY A 228 4.45 25.42 2.79
N LYS A 229 5.58 25.95 2.32
CA LYS A 229 5.75 26.33 0.91
C LYS A 229 6.89 25.56 0.28
N PHE A 230 6.79 25.35 -1.04
CA PHE A 230 7.85 24.85 -1.90
C PHE A 230 7.87 25.69 -3.17
N ASP A 231 8.92 26.46 -3.42
CA ASP A 231 8.99 27.40 -4.56
C ASP A 231 7.74 28.30 -4.66
N HIS A 232 7.37 28.91 -3.54
CA HIS A 232 6.19 29.76 -3.37
C HIS A 232 4.81 29.07 -3.52
N ILE A 233 4.77 27.79 -3.87
CA ILE A 233 3.53 26.99 -3.95
C ILE A 233 3.22 26.45 -2.55
N HIS A 234 1.95 26.50 -2.14
CA HIS A 234 1.51 25.89 -0.88
C HIS A 234 1.60 24.36 -1.00
N LEU A 235 2.34 23.75 -0.07
CA LEU A 235 2.64 22.32 -0.02
C LEU A 235 2.10 21.76 1.29
N ILE A 236 1.26 20.75 1.19
CA ILE A 236 0.76 19.98 2.33
C ILE A 236 1.23 18.53 2.20
N VAL A 237 1.68 17.94 3.30
CA VAL A 237 1.95 16.50 3.39
C VAL A 237 1.12 15.91 4.52
N ASN A 238 0.37 14.85 4.21
CA ASN A 238 -0.36 14.08 5.22
C ASN A 238 0.51 12.99 5.83
N ARG A 239 0.11 12.52 7.01
CA ARG A 239 0.77 11.45 7.76
C ARG A 239 0.98 10.19 6.93
N ASP A 240 0.05 9.88 6.05
CA ASP A 240 0.10 8.68 5.21
C ASP A 240 0.90 8.84 3.91
N GLY A 241 1.73 9.88 3.82
CA GLY A 241 2.64 10.10 2.70
C GLY A 241 1.99 10.68 1.45
N LEU A 242 0.75 11.20 1.54
CA LEU A 242 0.18 12.01 0.47
C LEU A 242 0.84 13.38 0.44
N VAL A 243 1.40 13.77 -0.71
CA VAL A 243 1.97 15.09 -0.96
C VAL A 243 1.03 15.85 -1.89
N GLY A 244 0.60 17.06 -1.52
CA GLY A 244 -0.33 17.89 -2.29
C GLY A 244 0.16 19.31 -2.49
N LEU A 245 -0.11 19.86 -3.65
CA LEU A 245 0.29 21.21 -4.08
C LEU A 245 -0.93 22.01 -4.55
N ASP A 246 -1.05 23.23 -4.04
CA ASP A 246 -2.05 24.21 -4.48
C ASP A 246 -1.60 24.89 -5.79
N THR A 247 -1.83 24.22 -6.90
CA THR A 247 -1.51 24.71 -8.24
C THR A 247 -2.45 24.11 -9.27
N GLU A 248 -2.86 24.90 -10.26
CA GLU A 248 -3.66 24.41 -11.39
C GLU A 248 -2.81 23.64 -12.42
N GLU A 249 -1.49 23.89 -12.44
CA GLU A 249 -0.56 23.32 -13.42
C GLU A 249 -0.07 21.92 -13.02
N GLY A 250 -0.73 20.87 -13.54
CA GLY A 250 -0.39 19.48 -13.24
C GLY A 250 1.06 19.10 -13.57
N THR A 251 1.62 19.62 -14.67
CA THR A 251 3.03 19.38 -15.04
C THR A 251 4.00 19.99 -14.02
N LYS A 252 3.71 21.20 -13.53
CA LYS A 252 4.52 21.86 -12.49
C LYS A 252 4.44 21.06 -11.19
N ALA A 253 3.24 20.63 -10.80
CA ALA A 253 3.05 19.78 -9.62
C ALA A 253 3.83 18.46 -9.73
N ASN A 254 3.74 17.76 -10.86
CA ASN A 254 4.46 16.51 -11.08
C ASN A 254 5.98 16.70 -10.96
N ASN A 255 6.49 17.81 -11.51
CA ASN A 255 7.90 18.16 -11.44
C ASN A 255 8.37 18.40 -10.00
N VAL A 256 7.60 19.14 -9.19
CA VAL A 256 7.92 19.39 -7.78
C VAL A 256 7.86 18.08 -6.98
N ILE A 257 6.79 17.30 -7.12
CA ILE A 257 6.61 16.02 -6.43
C ILE A 257 7.75 15.04 -6.78
N ASN A 258 8.12 14.91 -8.05
CA ASN A 258 9.24 14.05 -8.45
C ASN A 258 10.61 14.59 -8.00
N THR A 259 10.77 15.90 -7.80
CA THR A 259 11.98 16.44 -7.16
C THR A 259 12.04 16.04 -5.68
N ILE A 260 10.91 16.09 -4.95
CA ILE A 260 10.81 15.61 -3.57
C ILE A 260 11.13 14.12 -3.49
N PHE A 261 10.51 13.30 -4.35
CA PHE A 261 10.71 11.84 -4.39
C PHE A 261 12.14 11.46 -4.82
N GLY A 262 12.71 12.18 -5.79
CA GLY A 262 14.12 12.01 -6.19
C GLY A 262 15.07 12.33 -5.04
N THR A 263 14.75 13.35 -4.25
CA THR A 263 15.56 13.73 -3.08
C THR A 263 15.49 12.65 -2.00
N ALA A 264 14.31 12.06 -1.77
CA ALA A 264 14.17 10.90 -0.90
C ALA A 264 15.08 9.74 -1.34
N LEU A 265 15.11 9.43 -2.64
CA LEU A 265 15.99 8.42 -3.22
C LEU A 265 17.48 8.75 -2.98
N LEU A 266 17.91 10.00 -3.21
CA LEU A 266 19.30 10.43 -2.96
C LEU A 266 19.71 10.19 -1.51
N LEU A 267 18.83 10.53 -0.57
CA LEU A 267 19.04 10.38 0.86
C LEU A 267 18.96 8.92 1.33
N GLY A 268 18.52 7.99 0.48
CA GLY A 268 18.51 6.54 0.73
C GLY A 268 17.15 5.95 1.07
N LEU A 269 16.08 6.75 0.94
CA LEU A 269 14.70 6.26 1.01
C LEU A 269 14.23 5.90 -0.40
N ASN A 270 14.08 4.60 -0.69
CA ASN A 270 13.62 4.12 -1.98
C ASN A 270 12.27 4.76 -2.34
N CYS A 271 12.22 5.43 -3.48
CA CYS A 271 11.00 6.05 -3.97
C CYS A 271 10.94 5.92 -5.50
N TYR A 272 9.73 5.79 -6.04
CA TYR A 272 9.49 5.67 -7.47
C TYR A 272 9.03 7.01 -8.04
N ALA A 273 9.28 7.23 -9.33
CA ALA A 273 8.78 8.35 -10.11
C ALA A 273 7.26 8.29 -10.23
N ASN A 274 6.63 9.46 -10.24
CA ASN A 274 5.22 9.65 -10.50
C ASN A 274 4.99 10.10 -11.94
N ARG A 275 4.02 9.49 -12.62
CA ARG A 275 3.57 9.90 -13.96
C ARG A 275 2.44 10.91 -13.86
N LEU A 276 2.27 11.71 -14.91
CA LEU A 276 1.26 12.78 -14.90
C LEU A 276 -0.18 12.26 -14.70
N HIS A 277 -0.51 11.10 -15.25
CA HIS A 277 -1.82 10.45 -15.08
C HIS A 277 -1.99 9.76 -13.72
N GLU A 278 -0.91 9.61 -12.96
CA GLU A 278 -0.92 9.16 -11.56
C GLU A 278 -1.04 10.36 -10.60
N LEU A 279 -1.30 11.58 -11.07
CA LEU A 279 -1.65 12.67 -10.17
C LEU A 279 -3.13 12.59 -9.79
N ALA A 280 -3.36 12.64 -8.49
CA ALA A 280 -4.68 12.87 -7.94
C ALA A 280 -5.02 14.36 -8.03
N THR A 281 -6.29 14.63 -8.26
CA THR A 281 -6.84 15.96 -8.00
C THR A 281 -7.11 16.08 -6.52
N VAL A 282 -6.66 17.17 -5.91
CA VAL A 282 -6.76 17.36 -4.46
C VAL A 282 -7.43 18.69 -4.13
N PHE A 283 -7.98 18.75 -2.92
CA PHE A 283 -8.37 19.99 -2.27
C PHE A 283 -7.30 20.37 -1.25
N VAL A 284 -6.72 21.55 -1.43
CA VAL A 284 -5.70 22.12 -0.54
C VAL A 284 -6.36 23.30 0.18
N LYS A 285 -6.68 23.11 1.46
CA LYS A 285 -7.13 24.16 2.39
C LYS A 285 -6.32 24.03 3.68
N ASP A 286 -6.99 23.74 4.79
CA ASP A 286 -6.38 23.44 6.10
C ASP A 286 -6.03 21.94 6.24
N ARG A 287 -6.46 21.13 5.28
CA ARG A 287 -6.19 19.69 5.16
C ARG A 287 -6.11 19.32 3.69
N LEU A 288 -5.44 18.22 3.40
CA LEU A 288 -5.32 17.68 2.07
C LEU A 288 -6.28 16.51 1.85
N PHE A 289 -7.27 16.71 0.98
CA PHE A 289 -8.23 15.68 0.59
C PHE A 289 -8.08 15.34 -0.88
N VAL A 290 -8.09 14.05 -1.20
CA VAL A 290 -8.14 13.62 -2.59
C VAL A 290 -9.57 13.67 -3.09
N HIS A 291 -9.78 14.32 -4.24
CA HIS A 291 -11.08 14.42 -4.89
C HIS A 291 -11.32 13.30 -5.90
N SER A 292 -10.36 13.06 -6.78
CA SER A 292 -10.45 12.03 -7.82
C SER A 292 -9.08 11.63 -8.35
N TRP A 293 -8.99 10.41 -8.87
CA TRP A 293 -7.86 9.89 -9.63
C TRP A 293 -8.28 9.64 -11.07
N GLN A 294 -7.36 9.85 -12.01
CA GLN A 294 -7.64 9.64 -13.42
C GLN A 294 -7.58 8.15 -13.82
N ILE A 295 -6.67 7.38 -13.22
CA ILE A 295 -6.44 5.97 -13.54
C ILE A 295 -6.19 5.19 -12.25
N ALA A 296 -6.81 4.02 -12.11
CA ALA A 296 -6.53 3.11 -11.01
C ALA A 296 -5.15 2.45 -11.22
N GLY A 297 -4.28 2.53 -10.23
CA GLY A 297 -2.93 1.97 -10.25
C GLY A 297 -2.46 1.65 -8.83
N LEU A 298 -1.26 1.10 -8.67
CA LEU A 298 -0.78 0.72 -7.33
C LEU A 298 -0.79 1.91 -6.35
N ARG A 299 -0.50 3.14 -6.84
CA ARG A 299 -0.55 4.38 -6.05
C ARG A 299 -1.96 4.83 -5.65
N THR A 300 -3.03 4.33 -6.27
CA THR A 300 -4.42 4.69 -5.92
C THR A 300 -4.98 3.83 -4.80
N VAL A 301 -4.33 2.71 -4.47
CA VAL A 301 -4.80 1.76 -3.45
C VAL A 301 -5.06 2.43 -2.09
N PRO A 302 -4.23 3.36 -1.57
CA PRO A 302 -4.55 4.08 -0.33
C PRO A 302 -5.81 4.96 -0.42
N TYR A 303 -6.14 5.47 -1.60
CA TYR A 303 -7.34 6.27 -1.80
C TYR A 303 -8.60 5.41 -1.92
N ASP A 304 -8.55 4.33 -2.70
CA ASP A 304 -9.65 3.37 -2.80
C ASP A 304 -9.98 2.78 -1.42
N TYR A 305 -8.96 2.59 -0.59
CA TYR A 305 -9.10 2.24 0.81
C TYR A 305 -9.92 3.25 1.61
N ARG A 306 -9.53 4.54 1.56
CA ARG A 306 -10.22 5.62 2.28
C ARG A 306 -11.71 5.73 1.93
N SER A 307 -12.07 5.43 0.67
CA SER A 307 -13.43 5.61 0.16
C SER A 307 -14.34 4.38 0.30
N ARG A 308 -13.78 3.16 0.40
CA ARG A 308 -14.57 1.91 0.31
C ARG A 308 -14.53 0.98 1.51
N TYR A 309 -13.83 1.33 2.61
CA TYR A 309 -13.69 0.47 3.80
C TYR A 309 -13.25 -0.98 3.45
N VAL A 310 -12.40 -1.15 2.43
CA VAL A 310 -11.93 -2.47 1.97
C VAL A 310 -10.80 -2.96 2.89
N LYS A 311 -10.76 -4.27 3.20
CA LYS A 311 -9.79 -4.90 4.11
C LYS A 311 -8.32 -4.67 3.70
N LEU A 312 -7.46 -4.50 4.70
CA LEU A 312 -6.15 -3.83 4.67
C LEU A 312 -4.93 -4.74 4.57
N ASP A 313 -5.06 -6.02 4.22
CA ASP A 313 -3.93 -6.96 4.33
C ASP A 313 -2.81 -6.74 3.28
N VAL A 314 -2.82 -5.64 2.51
CA VAL A 314 -1.96 -5.44 1.32
C VAL A 314 -1.13 -4.14 1.33
N LEU A 315 -1.41 -3.18 2.23
CA LEU A 315 -0.69 -1.89 2.24
C LEU A 315 0.39 -1.85 3.33
N ARG A 316 1.50 -2.54 3.07
CA ARG A 316 2.74 -2.36 3.83
C ARG A 316 3.23 -0.92 3.69
N ARG A 317 3.40 -0.24 4.82
CA ARG A 317 3.94 1.13 4.87
C ARG A 317 5.26 1.16 5.61
N LEU A 318 6.20 1.95 5.10
CA LEU A 318 7.44 2.21 5.79
C LEU A 318 7.25 3.32 6.83
N SER A 319 7.54 3.04 8.10
CA SER A 319 7.47 4.02 9.18
C SER A 319 8.68 4.95 9.14
N VAL A 320 8.44 6.23 8.85
CA VAL A 320 9.48 7.24 8.61
C VAL A 320 9.31 8.37 9.63
N PRO A 321 10.34 8.72 10.43
CA PRO A 321 10.27 9.86 11.35
C PRO A 321 10.02 11.20 10.62
N ILE A 322 9.37 12.15 11.30
CA ILE A 322 9.05 13.46 10.70
C ILE A 322 10.30 14.27 10.33
N GLU A 323 11.41 14.02 11.02
CA GLU A 323 12.72 14.63 10.76
C GLU A 323 13.25 14.22 9.39
N VAL A 324 13.00 12.97 8.97
CA VAL A 324 13.37 12.46 7.64
C VAL A 324 12.59 13.19 6.55
N LEU A 325 11.26 13.37 6.73
CA LEU A 325 10.46 14.18 5.80
C LEU A 325 11.01 15.61 5.71
N THR A 326 11.29 16.23 6.86
CA THR A 326 11.78 17.60 6.93
C THR A 326 13.11 17.76 6.18
N GLU A 327 14.04 16.82 6.37
CA GLU A 327 15.32 16.78 5.65
C GLU A 327 15.13 16.61 4.13
N ILE A 328 14.21 15.73 3.71
CA ILE A 328 13.86 15.54 2.29
C ILE A 328 13.35 16.85 1.69
N LEU A 329 12.40 17.52 2.35
CA LEU A 329 11.78 18.74 1.84
C LEU A 329 12.79 19.90 1.75
N GLN A 330 13.60 20.11 2.78
CA GLN A 330 14.64 21.15 2.79
C GLN A 330 15.71 20.90 1.72
N THR A 331 16.12 19.64 1.54
CA THR A 331 17.10 19.28 0.51
C THR A 331 16.50 19.42 -0.88
N ALA A 332 15.24 19.03 -1.07
CA ALA A 332 14.55 19.12 -2.34
C ALA A 332 14.38 20.58 -2.78
N GLU A 333 14.09 21.50 -1.86
CA GLU A 333 13.97 22.93 -2.16
C GLU A 333 15.32 23.52 -2.62
N LYS A 334 16.43 23.16 -1.96
CA LYS A 334 17.78 23.54 -2.40
C LYS A 334 18.11 23.02 -3.79
N ILE A 335 17.81 21.75 -4.07
CA ILE A 335 18.05 21.16 -5.39
C ILE A 335 17.15 21.80 -6.46
N TRP A 336 15.90 22.11 -6.12
CA TRP A 336 14.93 22.76 -7.01
C TRP A 336 15.42 24.13 -7.49
N GLN A 337 16.00 24.93 -6.58
CA GLN A 337 16.60 26.22 -6.89
C GLN A 337 17.94 26.09 -7.66
N GLY A 338 18.54 24.89 -7.62
CA GLY A 338 19.78 24.55 -8.29
C GLY A 338 19.61 24.08 -9.74
N LYS A 339 20.73 23.72 -10.37
CA LYS A 339 20.75 23.30 -11.79
C LYS A 339 20.36 21.84 -12.02
N PHE A 340 20.35 21.02 -10.96
CA PHE A 340 20.25 19.56 -11.07
C PHE A 340 18.84 18.99 -10.82
N ALA A 341 17.82 19.83 -10.63
CA ALA A 341 16.46 19.35 -10.41
C ALA A 341 15.92 18.49 -11.57
N GLY A 342 16.31 18.81 -12.82
CA GLY A 342 15.91 18.04 -14.00
C GLY A 342 16.58 16.66 -14.05
N GLU A 343 17.89 16.62 -13.80
CA GLU A 343 18.70 15.41 -13.77
C GLU A 343 18.32 14.50 -12.59
N LEU A 344 17.96 15.06 -11.44
CA LEU A 344 17.41 14.31 -10.32
C LEU A 344 16.11 13.57 -10.68
N ARG A 345 15.22 14.22 -11.43
CA ARG A 345 13.99 13.56 -11.91
C ARG A 345 14.30 12.43 -12.90
N LEU A 346 15.27 12.62 -13.81
CA LEU A 346 15.73 11.56 -14.70
C LEU A 346 16.33 10.39 -13.90
N LEU A 347 17.12 10.67 -12.86
CA LEU A 347 17.66 9.64 -11.98
C LEU A 347 16.55 8.83 -11.28
N LEU A 348 15.50 9.50 -10.77
CA LEU A 348 14.33 8.85 -10.18
C LEU A 348 13.57 7.98 -11.20
N GLU A 349 13.40 8.46 -12.44
CA GLU A 349 12.81 7.68 -13.52
C GLU A 349 13.64 6.45 -13.85
N SER A 350 14.96 6.60 -13.94
CA SER A 350 15.87 5.48 -14.17
C SER A 350 15.75 4.42 -13.09
N TYR A 351 15.72 4.83 -11.82
CA TYR A 351 15.52 3.91 -10.70
C TYR A 351 14.20 3.15 -10.84
N THR A 352 13.12 3.85 -11.19
CA THR A 352 11.79 3.26 -11.41
C THR A 352 11.81 2.21 -12.52
N HIS A 353 12.46 2.50 -13.65
CA HIS A 353 12.63 1.54 -14.74
C HIS A 353 13.44 0.32 -14.30
N ALA A 354 14.52 0.51 -13.52
CA ALA A 354 15.33 -0.59 -13.01
C ALA A 354 14.50 -1.53 -12.12
N GLN A 355 13.71 -0.98 -11.20
CA GLN A 355 12.84 -1.76 -10.31
C GLN A 355 11.73 -2.50 -11.07
N ASN A 356 11.32 -2.00 -12.24
CA ASN A 356 10.34 -2.65 -13.11
C ASN A 356 10.97 -3.65 -14.10
N ASN A 357 12.28 -3.94 -13.99
CA ASN A 357 13.04 -4.74 -14.96
C ASN A 357 13.04 -4.18 -16.40
N GLU A 358 12.82 -2.88 -16.57
CA GLU A 358 12.94 -2.15 -17.84
C GLU A 358 14.39 -1.68 -18.01
N LEU A 359 15.32 -2.65 -18.12
CA LEU A 359 16.77 -2.44 -17.96
C LEU A 359 17.36 -1.48 -18.98
N LEU A 360 16.91 -1.56 -20.24
CA LEU A 360 17.34 -0.67 -21.32
C LEU A 360 16.90 0.78 -21.07
N GLN A 361 15.66 0.98 -20.64
CA GLN A 361 15.09 2.29 -20.31
C GLN A 361 15.79 2.91 -19.11
N SER A 362 16.07 2.11 -18.08
CA SER A 362 16.91 2.52 -16.95
C SER A 362 18.30 2.96 -17.42
N PHE A 363 18.99 2.10 -18.17
CA PHE A 363 20.34 2.39 -18.66
C PHE A 363 20.38 3.68 -19.47
N ASN A 364 19.45 3.85 -20.43
CA ASN A 364 19.39 5.05 -21.27
C ASN A 364 19.08 6.31 -20.47
N THR A 365 18.16 6.23 -19.51
CA THR A 365 17.79 7.38 -18.67
C THR A 365 18.94 7.77 -17.74
N SER A 366 19.64 6.80 -17.15
CA SER A 366 20.89 7.04 -16.40
C SER A 366 21.99 7.66 -17.26
N TRP A 367 22.18 7.15 -18.48
CA TRP A 367 23.18 7.69 -19.41
C TRP A 367 22.89 9.16 -19.77
N LEU A 368 21.62 9.55 -19.93
CA LEU A 368 21.26 10.95 -20.17
C LEU A 368 21.70 11.88 -19.03
N VAL A 369 21.69 11.41 -17.78
CA VAL A 369 22.22 12.18 -16.64
C VAL A 369 23.73 12.37 -16.77
N ILE A 370 24.47 11.30 -17.05
CA ILE A 370 25.93 11.31 -17.24
C ILE A 370 26.31 12.23 -18.41
N GLU A 371 25.64 12.08 -19.55
CA GLU A 371 25.89 12.90 -20.74
C GLU A 371 25.67 14.39 -20.47
N LYS A 372 24.57 14.76 -19.80
CA LYS A 372 24.31 16.16 -19.44
C LYS A 372 25.40 16.71 -18.53
N TYR A 373 25.83 15.94 -17.53
CA TYR A 373 26.92 16.33 -16.64
C TYR A 373 28.23 16.59 -17.40
N LEU A 374 28.63 15.67 -18.28
CA LEU A 374 29.84 15.82 -19.11
C LEU A 374 29.77 17.06 -20.01
N ARG A 375 28.61 17.30 -20.63
CA ARG A 375 28.39 18.50 -21.46
C ARG A 375 28.42 19.78 -20.64
N GLN A 376 27.90 19.77 -19.41
CA GLN A 376 27.98 20.92 -18.52
C GLN A 376 29.43 21.23 -18.10
N LYS A 377 30.25 20.21 -17.78
CA LYS A 377 31.69 20.39 -17.54
C LYS A 377 32.39 20.98 -18.78
N TRP A 378 32.09 20.44 -19.95
CA TRP A 378 32.63 20.93 -21.22
C TRP A 378 32.25 22.39 -21.49
N ASP A 379 30.98 22.74 -21.31
CA ASP A 379 30.49 24.11 -21.52
C ASP A 379 31.16 25.10 -20.55
N LYS A 380 31.38 24.72 -19.28
CA LYS A 380 32.12 25.55 -18.30
C LYS A 380 33.56 25.78 -18.77
N LYS A 381 34.23 24.74 -19.29
CA LYS A 381 35.59 24.81 -19.80
C LYS A 381 35.72 25.67 -21.05
N LEU A 382 34.79 25.52 -22.00
CA LEU A 382 34.75 26.39 -23.19
C LEU A 382 34.59 27.87 -22.82
N GLN A 383 33.86 28.17 -21.74
CA GLN A 383 33.71 29.53 -21.23
C GLN A 383 34.99 30.06 -20.55
N SER A 384 35.72 29.23 -19.80
CA SER A 384 36.97 29.66 -19.13
C SER A 384 38.08 29.96 -20.13
N ASP A 385 38.17 29.18 -21.20
CA ASP A 385 39.33 29.18 -22.09
C ASP A 385 39.15 30.13 -23.30
N GLY A 386 38.03 30.86 -23.36
CA GLY A 386 37.68 31.73 -24.50
C GLY A 386 37.58 30.98 -25.83
N MET A 387 37.34 29.66 -25.76
CA MET A 387 37.40 28.77 -26.91
C MET A 387 36.22 28.96 -27.87
N ARG A 388 36.47 28.72 -29.17
CA ARG A 388 35.53 29.02 -30.26
C ARG A 388 34.26 28.17 -30.16
N LYS A 389 33.11 28.78 -30.50
CA LYS A 389 31.78 28.13 -30.68
C LYS A 389 31.80 26.84 -31.51
N GLN A 390 32.79 26.64 -32.37
CA GLN A 390 32.96 25.45 -33.20
C GLN A 390 33.21 24.16 -32.39
N LEU A 391 33.70 24.27 -31.15
CA LEU A 391 33.98 23.11 -30.29
C LEU A 391 32.75 22.62 -29.51
N LYS A 392 31.62 23.33 -29.57
CA LYS A 392 30.40 22.99 -28.83
C LYS A 392 29.76 21.68 -29.29
N ASN A 393 30.01 21.27 -30.54
CA ASN A 393 29.39 20.11 -31.17
C ASN A 393 30.31 18.87 -31.19
N TRP A 394 31.31 18.82 -30.33
CA TRP A 394 32.15 17.64 -30.22
C TRP A 394 31.34 16.44 -29.70
N ASP A 395 31.70 15.25 -30.19
CA ASP A 395 31.17 14.00 -29.67
C ASP A 395 31.68 13.75 -28.24
N LEU A 396 30.94 12.94 -27.48
CA LEU A 396 31.25 12.69 -26.07
C LEU A 396 32.58 11.98 -25.86
N GLY A 397 33.05 11.19 -26.83
CA GLY A 397 34.36 10.52 -26.72
C GLY A 397 35.47 11.54 -26.65
N ARG A 398 35.48 12.50 -27.59
CA ARG A 398 36.45 13.61 -27.56
C ARG A 398 36.33 14.49 -26.33
N ILE A 399 35.11 14.75 -25.87
CA ILE A 399 34.89 15.53 -24.63
C ILE A 399 35.52 14.80 -23.45
N LEU A 400 35.31 13.48 -23.32
CA LEU A 400 35.90 12.67 -22.26
C LEU A 400 37.43 12.67 -22.30
N ASP A 401 38.03 12.52 -23.48
CA ASP A 401 39.49 12.54 -23.64
C ASP A 401 40.10 13.85 -23.17
N VAL A 402 39.48 14.99 -23.51
CA VAL A 402 39.95 16.31 -23.07
C VAL A 402 39.75 16.50 -21.57
N LEU A 403 38.56 16.17 -21.04
CA LEU A 403 38.30 16.28 -19.61
C LEU A 403 39.26 15.42 -18.78
N LYS A 404 39.67 14.24 -19.29
CA LYS A 404 40.70 13.42 -18.66
C LYS A 404 42.08 14.06 -18.74
N THR A 405 42.47 14.55 -19.92
CA THR A 405 43.81 15.13 -20.17
C THR A 405 44.08 16.32 -19.26
N ASP A 406 43.02 17.07 -18.93
CA ASP A 406 43.10 18.26 -18.10
C ASP A 406 42.75 18.01 -16.63
N ASP A 407 42.68 16.74 -16.19
CA ASP A 407 42.36 16.30 -14.82
C ASP A 407 41.00 16.81 -14.29
N ASP A 408 40.05 17.17 -15.17
CA ASP A 408 38.68 17.56 -14.81
C ASP A 408 37.81 16.36 -14.35
N ILE A 409 38.22 15.15 -14.73
CA ILE A 409 37.67 13.86 -14.27
C ILE A 409 38.82 12.90 -13.96
N THR A 410 38.61 11.97 -13.02
CA THR A 410 39.63 10.98 -12.67
C THR A 410 39.82 9.94 -13.78
N ALA A 411 40.97 9.25 -13.79
CA ALA A 411 41.21 8.16 -14.73
C ALA A 411 40.17 7.03 -14.60
N ASP A 412 39.76 6.72 -13.37
CA ASP A 412 38.74 5.71 -13.08
C ASP A 412 37.36 6.14 -13.60
N ASP A 413 36.97 7.39 -13.35
CA ASP A 413 35.73 7.96 -13.90
C ASP A 413 35.72 7.95 -15.42
N PHE A 414 36.84 8.32 -16.05
CA PHE A 414 37.00 8.25 -17.50
C PHE A 414 36.78 6.83 -18.03
N HIS A 415 37.47 5.84 -17.47
CA HIS A 415 37.35 4.46 -17.94
C HIS A 415 35.92 3.93 -17.76
N LYS A 416 35.28 4.24 -16.63
CA LYS A 416 33.90 3.84 -16.37
C LYS A 416 32.92 4.51 -17.33
N MET A 417 33.04 5.82 -17.57
CA MET A 417 32.14 6.56 -18.47
C MET A 417 32.33 6.16 -19.93
N ASP A 418 33.57 5.89 -20.36
CA ASP A 418 33.86 5.44 -21.71
C ASP A 418 33.33 4.02 -21.98
N GLU A 419 33.45 3.11 -21.01
CA GLU A 419 32.85 1.77 -21.08
C GLU A 419 31.31 1.85 -21.21
N LEU A 420 30.66 2.71 -20.41
CA LEU A 420 29.22 2.94 -20.52
C LEU A 420 28.83 3.57 -21.87
N ARG A 421 29.65 4.48 -22.42
CA ARG A 421 29.46 5.08 -23.75
C ARG A 421 29.49 4.02 -24.85
N GLU A 422 30.49 3.15 -24.82
CA GLU A 422 30.62 2.06 -25.80
C GLU A 422 29.47 1.07 -25.67
N THR A 423 29.10 0.69 -24.44
CA THR A 423 27.91 -0.16 -24.17
C THR A 423 26.65 0.45 -24.77
N ARG A 424 26.43 1.75 -24.56
CA ARG A 424 25.31 2.51 -25.14
C ARG A 424 25.31 2.39 -26.66
N ASN A 425 26.46 2.59 -27.31
CA ASN A 425 26.54 2.55 -28.77
C ASN A 425 26.23 1.16 -29.32
N ILE A 426 26.78 0.11 -28.71
CA ILE A 426 26.52 -1.29 -29.09
C ILE A 426 25.01 -1.59 -29.03
N VAL A 427 24.38 -1.26 -27.91
CA VAL A 427 22.96 -1.54 -27.64
C VAL A 427 22.03 -0.72 -28.53
N PHE A 428 22.29 0.57 -28.73
CA PHE A 428 21.47 1.41 -29.64
C PHE A 428 21.54 0.96 -31.10
N HIS A 429 22.64 0.32 -31.51
CA HIS A 429 22.78 -0.26 -32.83
C HIS A 429 22.21 -1.68 -32.93
N GLY A 430 21.47 -2.14 -31.91
CA GLY A 430 20.77 -3.42 -31.90
C GLY A 430 21.70 -4.63 -31.87
N LYS A 431 22.93 -4.46 -31.40
CA LYS A 431 23.94 -5.53 -31.41
C LYS A 431 23.87 -6.44 -30.18
N ASP A 432 23.40 -5.93 -29.04
CA ASP A 432 23.30 -6.66 -27.77
C ASP A 432 22.12 -6.15 -26.90
N GLU A 433 21.72 -6.97 -25.92
CA GLU A 433 20.78 -6.61 -24.85
C GLU A 433 21.53 -6.05 -23.61
N ILE A 434 20.87 -5.18 -22.83
CA ILE A 434 21.40 -4.68 -21.56
C ILE A 434 21.07 -5.67 -20.45
N ASP A 435 22.11 -6.18 -19.77
CA ASP A 435 21.93 -6.97 -18.56
C ASP A 435 21.69 -6.12 -17.30
N VAL A 436 21.28 -6.78 -16.22
CA VAL A 436 20.98 -6.14 -14.93
C VAL A 436 22.20 -5.42 -14.38
N LYS A 437 23.39 -6.03 -14.49
CA LYS A 437 24.64 -5.49 -13.94
C LYS A 437 25.00 -4.17 -14.61
N LYS A 438 24.96 -4.10 -15.94
CA LYS A 438 25.27 -2.89 -16.72
C LYS A 438 24.25 -1.77 -16.48
N SER A 439 22.97 -2.11 -16.36
CA SER A 439 21.94 -1.14 -16.00
C SER A 439 22.19 -0.52 -14.61
N ILE A 440 22.50 -1.35 -13.61
CA ILE A 440 22.82 -0.90 -12.25
C ILE A 440 24.13 -0.10 -12.22
N GLU A 441 25.18 -0.54 -12.92
CA GLU A 441 26.46 0.19 -13.01
C GLU A 441 26.29 1.61 -13.55
N CYS A 442 25.45 1.77 -14.59
CA CYS A 442 25.10 3.07 -15.17
C CYS A 442 24.31 3.92 -14.18
N PHE A 443 23.31 3.34 -13.52
CA PHE A 443 22.53 4.02 -12.48
C PHE A 443 23.37 4.51 -11.31
N GLU A 444 24.26 3.67 -10.78
CA GLU A 444 25.15 4.05 -9.67
C GLU A 444 26.13 5.15 -10.06
N ALA A 445 26.60 5.16 -11.32
CA ALA A 445 27.41 6.27 -11.84
C ALA A 445 26.62 7.58 -11.88
N ALA A 446 25.40 7.57 -12.42
CA ALA A 446 24.52 8.73 -12.43
C ALA A 446 24.17 9.21 -11.01
N LEU A 447 23.87 8.28 -10.09
CA LEU A 447 23.58 8.57 -8.69
C LEU A 447 24.76 9.25 -7.99
N THR A 448 25.99 8.75 -8.23
CA THR A 448 27.21 9.32 -7.67
C THR A 448 27.44 10.75 -8.15
N ILE A 449 27.26 11.00 -9.45
CA ILE A 449 27.37 12.34 -10.04
C ILE A 449 26.39 13.30 -9.35
N ILE A 450 25.11 12.93 -9.26
CA ILE A 450 24.09 13.81 -8.68
C ILE A 450 24.35 14.06 -7.20
N ARG A 451 24.76 13.05 -6.43
CA ARG A 451 25.14 13.23 -5.02
C ARG A 451 26.30 14.22 -4.87
N ASN A 452 27.35 14.08 -5.69
CA ASN A 452 28.50 14.97 -5.64
C ASN A 452 28.13 16.40 -6.03
N GLU A 453 27.39 16.58 -7.13
CA GLU A 453 27.03 17.91 -7.64
C GLU A 453 25.96 18.63 -6.80
N THR A 454 25.20 17.89 -6.00
CA THR A 454 24.22 18.46 -5.04
C THR A 454 24.75 18.51 -3.61
N GLU A 455 25.97 18.01 -3.36
CA GLU A 455 26.57 17.86 -2.03
C GLU A 455 25.70 17.06 -1.04
N VAL A 456 24.90 16.12 -1.56
CA VAL A 456 23.99 15.27 -0.77
C VAL A 456 24.61 13.89 -0.59
N SER A 457 24.84 13.50 0.65
CA SER A 457 25.24 12.13 1.01
C SER A 457 24.02 11.26 1.37
N LYS A 458 24.16 9.94 1.21
CA LYS A 458 23.16 8.97 1.72
C LYS A 458 23.10 9.10 3.24
N LYS A 459 21.92 9.39 3.79
CA LYS A 459 21.70 9.54 5.24
C LYS A 459 20.89 8.40 5.84
N PHE A 460 20.07 7.74 5.03
CA PHE A 460 19.12 6.75 5.47
C PHE A 460 19.37 5.41 4.77
N ASP A 461 19.04 4.34 5.47
CA ASP A 461 18.94 3.01 4.87
C ASP A 461 17.50 2.55 5.04
N SER A 462 16.80 2.34 3.92
CA SER A 462 15.39 1.96 3.92
C SER A 462 15.13 0.65 4.68
N SER A 463 16.13 -0.22 4.81
CA SER A 463 16.04 -1.46 5.59
C SER A 463 15.99 -1.26 7.10
N GLN A 464 16.33 -0.06 7.60
CA GLN A 464 16.29 0.27 9.03
C GLN A 464 14.90 0.70 9.51
N PHE A 465 13.99 1.05 8.59
CA PHE A 465 12.66 1.50 8.94
C PHE A 465 11.71 0.31 9.13
N GLU A 466 10.88 0.39 10.17
CA GLU A 466 9.87 -0.63 10.45
C GLU A 466 8.80 -0.62 9.35
N THR A 467 8.42 -1.81 8.87
CA THR A 467 7.27 -1.97 7.99
C THR A 467 6.02 -2.21 8.83
N ILE A 468 5.05 -1.31 8.72
CA ILE A 468 3.77 -1.37 9.43
C ILE A 468 2.70 -1.78 8.44
N ASP A 469 1.97 -2.86 8.76
CA ASP A 469 0.70 -3.16 8.11
C ASP A 469 -0.34 -2.21 8.69
N VAL A 470 -0.78 -1.21 7.91
CA VAL A 470 -1.76 -0.20 8.34
C VAL A 470 -3.17 -0.67 8.10
#